data_AF-A0A1V1ZCR8-F1
#
_entry.id   AF-A0A1V1ZCR8-F1
#
_cell.length_a   1.000
_cell.length_b   1.000
_cell.length_c   1.000
_cell.angle_alpha   90.00
_cell.angle_beta   90.00
_cell.angle_gamma   90.00
#
_symmetry.space_group_name_H-M   'P 1'
#
loop_
_entity.id
_entity.type
_entity.pdbx_description
1 polymer ?
#
loop_
_entity_poly.entity_id
_entity_poly.type
_entity_poly.pdbx_seq_one_letter_code
_entity_poly.pdbx_strand_id
1 'polypeptide(L)'
;MKTKNTLEKKNESLTNGLAITGLVLGILALVVSFIPCFGVYAILIGVIGLIVSLITFILASKNNYPKGLIIAALLTSLLSCSIAYWQKIRMQDAIEDFKNDLDKSTEQLQKDLEKRSEQFKKEVDELMKEQDEIDKKFIQEMKETDEEFIKKMNEIDQKPNTTEKVIEPPVETKKNEIDPLMSITITVDNLRARVSPSLTAEKIENLEINTEVEYLGMRSNEETEVEIKGEKISAYWYKIKTPSGNIGWIHGCCFTQTYD
;
A
#
# COMPACT_ATOMS: atom_id res chain seq x y z
N MET A 1 -2.37 55.05 -10.37
CA MET A 1 -1.86 54.73 -11.73
C MET A 1 -0.73 53.69 -11.74
N LYS A 2 0.20 53.67 -10.76
CA LYS A 2 1.32 52.70 -10.71
C LYS A 2 0.93 51.22 -10.55
N THR A 3 -0.19 50.92 -9.90
CA THR A 3 -0.58 49.54 -9.54
C THR A 3 -1.03 48.70 -10.73
N LYS A 4 -1.75 49.28 -11.71
CA LYS A 4 -2.21 48.55 -12.92
C LYS A 4 -1.05 48.10 -13.81
N ASN A 5 -0.08 48.99 -14.03
CA ASN A 5 1.07 48.74 -14.89
C ASN A 5 2.00 47.65 -14.31
N THR A 6 2.10 47.57 -12.97
CA THR A 6 2.87 46.52 -12.28
C THR A 6 2.21 45.15 -12.41
N LEU A 7 0.87 45.08 -12.36
CA LEU A 7 0.11 43.84 -12.50
C LEU A 7 0.12 43.30 -13.93
N GLU A 8 0.00 44.16 -14.94
CA GLU A 8 0.08 43.76 -16.34
C GLU A 8 1.45 43.17 -16.68
N LYS A 9 2.54 43.81 -16.22
CA LYS A 9 3.91 43.33 -16.42
C LYS A 9 4.19 41.99 -15.71
N LYS A 10 3.59 41.79 -14.53
CA LYS A 10 3.65 40.50 -13.80
C LYS A 10 2.91 39.39 -14.56
N ASN A 11 1.71 39.68 -15.08
CA ASN A 11 0.93 38.70 -15.83
C ASN A 11 1.56 38.36 -17.19
N GLU A 12 2.22 39.32 -17.82
CA GLU A 12 2.98 39.11 -19.06
C GLU A 12 4.16 38.14 -18.84
N SER A 13 5.01 38.42 -17.84
CA SER A 13 6.13 37.54 -17.49
C SER A 13 5.68 36.16 -17.02
N LEU A 14 4.57 36.06 -16.29
CA LEU A 14 3.95 34.79 -15.92
C LEU A 14 3.47 34.01 -17.15
N THR A 15 2.77 34.68 -18.08
CA THR A 15 2.28 34.06 -19.32
C THR A 15 3.43 33.56 -20.19
N ASN A 16 4.51 34.34 -20.29
CA ASN A 16 5.71 33.94 -21.02
C ASN A 16 6.40 32.73 -20.36
N GLY A 17 6.51 32.71 -19.02
CA GLY A 17 7.06 31.57 -18.29
C GLY A 17 6.25 30.28 -18.51
N LEU A 18 4.92 30.35 -18.42
CA LEU A 18 4.05 29.20 -18.70
C LEU A 18 4.17 28.72 -20.15
N ALA A 19 4.30 29.65 -21.11
CA ALA A 19 4.48 29.32 -22.53
C ALA A 19 5.79 28.56 -22.78
N ILE A 20 6.89 28.99 -22.16
CA ILE A 20 8.19 28.31 -22.27
C ILE A 20 8.12 26.91 -21.65
N THR A 21 7.53 26.77 -20.47
CA THR A 21 7.39 25.47 -19.81
C THR A 21 6.55 24.50 -20.66
N GLY A 22 5.43 24.98 -21.23
CA GLY A 22 4.61 24.18 -22.15
C GLY A 22 5.38 23.73 -23.39
N LEU A 23 6.19 24.63 -23.97
CA LEU A 23 7.05 24.32 -25.11
C LEU A 23 8.09 23.23 -24.78
N VAL A 24 8.80 23.38 -23.66
CA VAL A 24 9.83 22.42 -23.24
C VAL A 24 9.21 21.04 -22.97
N LEU A 25 8.05 20.99 -22.29
CA LEU A 25 7.32 19.73 -22.09
C LEU A 25 6.93 19.07 -23.43
N GLY A 26 6.44 19.87 -24.39
CA GLY A 26 6.07 19.36 -25.71
C GLY A 26 7.26 18.80 -26.50
N ILE A 27 8.42 19.47 -26.44
CA ILE A 27 9.64 18.99 -27.09
C ILE A 27 10.15 17.71 -26.44
N LEU A 28 10.14 17.62 -25.11
CA LEU A 28 10.53 16.40 -24.39
C LEU A 28 9.61 15.23 -24.76
N ALA A 29 8.30 15.45 -24.80
CA ALA A 29 7.35 14.43 -25.24
C ALA A 29 7.61 13.97 -26.69
N LEU A 30 7.95 14.91 -27.59
CA LEU A 30 8.28 14.60 -28.98
C LEU A 30 9.53 13.71 -29.10
N VAL A 31 10.59 14.03 -28.34
CA VAL A 31 11.83 13.23 -28.36
C VAL A 31 11.60 11.82 -27.80
N VAL A 32 10.82 11.70 -26.72
CA VAL A 32 10.49 10.39 -26.12
C VAL A 32 9.57 9.57 -27.05
N SER A 33 8.69 10.22 -27.82
CA SER A 33 7.80 9.58 -28.82
C SER A 33 8.57 8.85 -29.94
N PHE A 34 9.84 9.22 -30.18
CA PHE A 34 10.68 8.49 -31.14
C PHE A 34 11.08 7.08 -30.67
N ILE A 35 10.91 6.74 -29.38
CA ILE A 35 11.21 5.41 -28.87
C ILE A 35 9.89 4.60 -28.78
N PRO A 36 9.66 3.61 -29.66
CA PRO A 36 8.36 2.95 -29.82
C PRO A 36 7.79 2.31 -28.55
N CYS A 37 8.64 1.94 -27.57
CA CYS A 37 8.21 1.36 -26.30
C CYS A 37 7.96 2.39 -25.19
N PHE A 38 8.60 3.56 -25.21
CA PHE A 38 8.40 4.61 -24.19
C PHE A 38 7.29 5.59 -24.58
N GLY A 39 6.72 5.47 -25.78
CA GLY A 39 5.67 6.35 -26.29
C GLY A 39 4.42 6.44 -25.40
N VAL A 40 4.10 5.41 -24.62
CA VAL A 40 2.98 5.45 -23.66
C VAL A 40 3.21 6.51 -22.57
N TYR A 41 4.46 6.66 -22.09
CA TYR A 41 4.83 7.70 -21.14
C TYR A 41 4.84 9.09 -21.78
N ALA A 42 5.17 9.17 -23.08
CA ALA A 42 5.08 10.41 -23.85
C ALA A 42 3.65 10.95 -23.95
N ILE A 43 2.64 10.07 -23.98
CA ILE A 43 1.22 10.49 -23.98
C ILE A 43 0.87 11.23 -22.68
N LEU A 44 1.29 10.72 -21.52
CA LEU A 44 0.99 11.36 -20.23
C LEU A 44 1.61 12.76 -20.14
N ILE A 45 2.89 12.89 -20.47
CA ILE A 45 3.61 14.18 -20.44
C ILE A 45 3.07 15.13 -21.53
N GLY A 46 2.76 14.61 -22.71
CA GLY A 46 2.21 15.38 -23.82
C GLY A 46 0.84 15.98 -23.51
N VAL A 47 -0.05 15.23 -22.86
CA VAL A 47 -1.37 15.75 -22.45
C VAL A 47 -1.24 16.87 -21.42
N ILE A 48 -0.33 16.75 -20.46
CA ILE A 48 -0.07 17.81 -19.47
C ILE A 48 0.45 19.08 -20.19
N GLY A 49 1.40 18.93 -21.11
CA GLY A 49 1.92 20.05 -21.92
C GLY A 49 0.84 20.72 -22.77
N LEU A 50 -0.09 19.94 -23.32
CA LEU A 50 -1.22 20.43 -24.11
C LEU A 50 -2.17 21.27 -23.24
N ILE A 51 -2.53 20.79 -22.05
CA ILE A 51 -3.40 21.51 -21.11
C ILE A 51 -2.76 22.84 -20.70
N VAL A 52 -1.48 22.84 -20.33
CA VAL A 52 -0.75 24.06 -19.95
C VAL A 52 -0.72 25.06 -21.11
N SER A 53 -0.48 24.59 -22.34
CA SER A 53 -0.47 25.44 -23.54
C SER A 53 -1.86 26.05 -23.81
N LEU A 54 -2.94 25.30 -23.58
CA LEU A 54 -4.31 25.76 -23.76
C LEU A 54 -4.68 26.86 -22.74
N ILE A 55 -4.33 26.66 -21.46
CA ILE A 55 -4.56 27.67 -20.41
C ILE A 55 -3.78 28.95 -20.72
N THR A 56 -2.51 28.81 -21.15
CA THR A 56 -1.64 29.94 -21.50
C THR A 56 -2.19 30.71 -22.70
N PHE A 57 -2.77 30.00 -23.68
CA PHE A 57 -3.42 30.61 -24.84
C PHE A 57 -4.64 31.43 -24.47
N ILE A 58 -5.47 30.94 -23.54
CA ILE A 58 -6.63 31.68 -23.03
C ILE A 58 -6.17 32.95 -22.29
N LEU A 59 -5.14 32.84 -21.44
CA LEU A 59 -4.61 33.98 -20.69
C LEU A 59 -3.99 35.05 -21.61
N ALA A 60 -3.20 34.64 -22.59
CA ALA A 60 -2.61 35.55 -23.58
C ALA A 60 -3.66 36.20 -24.49
N SER A 61 -4.72 35.47 -24.82
CA SER A 61 -5.81 36.01 -25.65
C SER A 61 -6.66 37.04 -24.93
N LYS A 62 -6.84 36.91 -23.61
CA LYS A 62 -7.57 37.91 -22.81
C LYS A 62 -6.77 39.20 -22.59
N ASN A 63 -5.44 39.11 -22.55
CA ASN A 63 -4.57 40.24 -22.22
C ASN A 63 -3.76 40.79 -23.41
N ASN A 64 -4.06 40.35 -24.65
CA ASN A 64 -3.39 40.76 -25.89
C ASN A 64 -1.85 40.59 -25.88
N TYR A 65 -1.35 39.54 -25.22
CA TYR A 65 0.08 39.22 -25.20
C TYR A 65 0.55 38.56 -26.52
N PRO A 66 1.84 38.66 -26.88
CA PRO A 66 2.39 38.05 -28.09
C PRO A 66 2.19 36.53 -28.10
N LYS A 67 1.48 36.02 -29.11
CA LYS A 67 1.01 34.62 -29.16
C LYS A 67 1.96 33.65 -29.86
N GLY A 68 3.03 34.14 -30.49
CA GLY A 68 3.92 33.33 -31.33
C GLY A 68 4.52 32.12 -30.60
N LEU A 69 4.99 32.32 -29.36
CA LEU A 69 5.56 31.25 -28.54
C LEU A 69 4.52 30.20 -28.12
N ILE A 70 3.31 30.65 -27.78
CA ILE A 70 2.21 29.77 -27.35
C ILE A 70 1.72 28.91 -28.52
N ILE A 71 1.64 29.51 -29.71
CA ILE A 71 1.26 28.81 -30.94
C ILE A 71 2.30 27.74 -31.29
N ALA A 72 3.60 28.04 -31.14
CA ALA A 72 4.65 27.04 -31.32
C ALA A 72 4.48 25.85 -30.37
N ALA A 73 4.24 26.11 -29.08
CA ALA A 73 4.04 25.07 -28.06
C ALA A 73 2.82 24.17 -28.37
N LEU A 74 1.71 24.77 -28.82
CA LEU A 74 0.52 24.04 -29.24
C LEU A 74 0.79 23.14 -30.46
N LEU A 75 1.47 23.67 -31.48
CA LEU A 75 1.81 22.91 -32.69
C LEU A 75 2.75 21.75 -32.39
N THR A 76 3.78 21.96 -31.56
CA THR A 76 4.70 20.87 -31.17
C THR A 76 3.98 19.78 -30.39
N SER A 77 3.06 20.14 -29.50
CA SER A 77 2.27 19.18 -28.74
C SER A 77 1.36 18.37 -29.67
N LEU A 78 0.67 19.04 -30.59
CA LEU A 78 -0.21 18.38 -31.55
C LEU A 78 0.54 17.44 -32.50
N LEU A 79 1.73 17.83 -32.95
CA LEU A 79 2.60 17.01 -33.79
C LEU A 79 3.08 15.77 -33.04
N SER A 80 3.48 15.93 -31.77
CA SER A 80 3.91 14.81 -30.93
C SER A 80 2.79 13.78 -30.71
N CYS A 81 1.56 14.25 -30.45
CA CYS A 81 0.38 13.42 -30.30
C CYS A 81 0.04 12.69 -31.61
N SER A 82 0.19 13.34 -32.76
CA SER A 82 -0.05 12.73 -34.08
C SER A 82 0.88 11.55 -34.33
N ILE A 83 2.17 11.70 -34.04
CA ILE A 83 3.17 10.64 -34.18
C ILE A 83 2.87 9.47 -33.22
N ALA A 84 2.59 9.78 -31.95
CA ALA A 84 2.23 8.77 -30.95
C ALA A 84 0.92 8.05 -31.29
N TYR A 85 -0.07 8.76 -31.84
CA TYR A 85 -1.34 8.17 -32.28
C TYR A 85 -1.14 7.19 -33.43
N TRP A 86 -0.27 7.53 -34.39
CA TRP A 86 0.04 6.64 -35.50
C TRP A 86 0.75 5.36 -35.04
N GLN A 87 1.71 5.48 -34.11
CA GLN A 87 2.35 4.32 -33.46
C GLN A 87 1.35 3.48 -32.65
N LYS A 88 0.41 4.13 -31.95
CA LYS A 88 -0.62 3.45 -31.17
C LYS A 88 -1.52 2.57 -32.03
N ILE A 89 -1.95 3.05 -33.20
CA ILE A 89 -2.77 2.24 -34.13
C ILE A 89 -2.01 0.98 -34.54
N ARG A 90 -0.70 1.09 -34.83
CA ARG A 90 0.13 -0.07 -35.19
C ARG A 90 0.28 -1.08 -34.04
N MET A 91 0.25 -0.62 -32.79
CA MET A 91 0.44 -1.43 -31.59
C MET A 91 -0.87 -1.97 -31.01
N GLN A 92 -2.03 -1.50 -31.47
CA GLN A 92 -3.33 -2.00 -31.02
C GLN A 92 -3.50 -3.49 -31.34
N ASP A 93 -3.06 -3.94 -32.51
CA ASP A 93 -3.10 -5.35 -32.91
C ASP A 93 -2.33 -6.25 -31.92
N ALA A 94 -1.11 -5.86 -31.55
CA ALA A 94 -0.28 -6.59 -30.58
C ALA A 94 -0.88 -6.59 -29.16
N ILE A 95 -1.61 -5.54 -28.79
CA ILE A 95 -2.31 -5.45 -27.50
C ILE A 95 -3.55 -6.35 -27.50
N GLU A 96 -4.26 -6.47 -28.62
CA GLU A 96 -5.45 -7.32 -28.75
C GLU A 96 -5.07 -8.80 -28.73
N ASP A 97 -3.97 -9.18 -29.40
CA ASP A 97 -3.40 -10.53 -29.31
C ASP A 97 -3.01 -10.89 -27.87
N PHE A 98 -2.33 -9.98 -27.16
CA PHE A 98 -1.97 -10.19 -25.75
C PHE A 98 -3.20 -10.30 -24.82
N LYS A 99 -4.25 -9.52 -25.08
CA LYS A 99 -5.52 -9.62 -24.34
C LYS A 99 -6.20 -10.96 -24.57
N ASN A 100 -6.27 -11.41 -25.82
CA ASN A 100 -6.86 -12.70 -26.16
C ASN A 100 -6.12 -13.87 -25.48
N ASP A 101 -4.79 -13.79 -25.35
CA ASP A 101 -4.00 -14.80 -24.62
C ASP A 101 -4.18 -14.72 -23.09
N LEU A 102 -4.36 -13.52 -22.54
CA LEU A 102 -4.71 -13.31 -21.13
C LEU A 102 -6.11 -13.86 -20.80
N ASP A 103 -7.10 -13.60 -21.65
CA ASP A 103 -8.47 -14.07 -21.46
C ASP A 103 -8.53 -15.59 -21.52
N LYS A 104 -7.82 -16.22 -22.47
CA LYS A 104 -7.68 -17.69 -22.54
C LYS A 104 -7.01 -18.27 -21.30
N SER A 105 -5.93 -17.63 -20.81
CA SER A 105 -5.24 -18.08 -19.60
C SER A 105 -6.14 -17.94 -18.36
N THR A 106 -6.92 -16.87 -18.30
CA THR A 106 -7.85 -16.59 -17.20
C THR A 106 -9.02 -17.59 -17.21
N GLU A 107 -9.61 -17.89 -18.37
CA GLU A 107 -10.66 -18.91 -18.50
C GLU A 107 -10.16 -20.31 -18.12
N GLN A 108 -8.93 -20.67 -18.49
CA GLN A 108 -8.35 -21.96 -18.11
C GLN A 108 -8.17 -22.06 -16.59
N LEU A 109 -7.64 -21.02 -15.95
CA LEU A 109 -7.51 -20.94 -14.49
C LEU A 109 -8.87 -21.00 -13.79
N GLN A 110 -9.88 -20.33 -14.33
CA GLN A 110 -11.22 -20.33 -13.76
C GLN A 110 -11.85 -21.73 -13.81
N LYS A 111 -11.71 -22.46 -14.93
CA LYS A 111 -12.19 -23.85 -15.06
C LYS A 111 -11.48 -24.81 -14.12
N ASP A 112 -10.17 -24.65 -13.93
CA ASP A 112 -9.39 -25.50 -13.02
C ASP A 112 -9.71 -25.20 -11.54
N LEU A 113 -9.96 -23.94 -11.20
CA LEU A 113 -10.43 -23.55 -9.86
C LEU A 113 -11.84 -24.07 -9.58
N GLU A 114 -12.75 -23.98 -10.54
CA GLU A 114 -14.13 -24.47 -10.38
C GLU A 114 -14.16 -25.98 -10.12
N LYS A 115 -13.43 -26.77 -10.91
CA LYS A 115 -13.28 -28.23 -10.69
C LYS A 115 -12.69 -28.55 -9.32
N ARG A 116 -11.64 -27.83 -8.90
CA ARG A 116 -11.04 -28.02 -7.57
C ARG A 116 -12.01 -27.65 -6.46
N SER A 117 -12.80 -26.59 -6.65
CA SER A 117 -13.81 -26.16 -5.67
C SER A 117 -14.94 -27.18 -5.50
N GLU A 118 -15.39 -27.82 -6.59
CA GLU A 118 -16.40 -28.88 -6.52
C GLU A 118 -15.87 -30.13 -5.82
N GLN A 119 -14.61 -30.49 -6.08
CA GLN A 119 -13.95 -31.59 -5.41
C GLN A 119 -13.80 -31.31 -3.91
N PHE A 120 -13.39 -30.09 -3.55
CA PHE A 120 -13.27 -29.66 -2.17
C PHE A 120 -14.62 -29.61 -1.44
N LYS A 121 -15.69 -29.13 -2.11
CA LYS A 121 -17.04 -29.14 -1.54
C LYS A 121 -17.51 -30.56 -1.17
N LYS A 122 -17.24 -31.55 -2.02
CA LYS A 122 -17.58 -32.95 -1.72
C LYS A 122 -16.84 -33.47 -0.50
N GLU A 123 -15.55 -33.15 -0.39
CA GLU A 123 -14.70 -33.56 0.73
C GLU A 123 -15.13 -32.88 2.04
N VAL A 124 -15.48 -31.59 2.00
CA VAL A 124 -16.03 -30.85 3.15
C VAL A 124 -17.41 -31.37 3.56
N ASP A 125 -18.30 -31.67 2.61
CA ASP A 125 -19.62 -32.24 2.90
C ASP A 125 -19.53 -33.63 3.55
N GLU A 126 -18.50 -34.41 3.21
CA GLU A 126 -18.22 -35.70 3.81
C GLU A 126 -17.74 -35.55 5.26
N LEU A 127 -16.81 -34.63 5.52
CA LEU A 127 -16.34 -34.31 6.88
C LEU A 127 -17.44 -33.71 7.76
N MET A 128 -18.35 -32.89 7.21
CA MET A 128 -19.46 -32.31 7.97
C MET A 128 -20.45 -33.37 8.44
N LYS A 129 -20.68 -34.43 7.66
CA LYS A 129 -21.51 -35.56 8.09
C LYS A 129 -20.85 -36.37 9.20
N GLU A 130 -19.53 -36.51 9.16
CA GLU A 130 -18.78 -37.19 10.22
C GLU A 130 -18.82 -36.40 11.54
N GLN A 131 -18.70 -35.07 11.48
CA GLN A 131 -18.82 -34.20 12.64
C GLN A 131 -20.22 -34.22 13.26
N ASP A 132 -21.29 -34.21 12.45
CA ASP A 132 -22.68 -34.25 12.94
C ASP A 132 -23.00 -35.55 13.71
N GLU A 133 -22.36 -36.67 13.34
CA GLU A 133 -22.47 -37.93 14.07
C GLU A 133 -21.65 -37.94 15.37
N ILE A 134 -20.50 -37.26 15.40
CA ILE A 134 -19.70 -37.09 16.62
C ILE A 134 -20.44 -36.18 17.61
N ASP A 135 -21.02 -35.07 17.15
CA ASP A 135 -21.78 -34.14 17.99
C ASP A 135 -23.01 -34.82 18.61
N LYS A 136 -23.73 -35.67 17.85
CA LYS A 136 -24.83 -36.48 18.40
C LYS A 136 -24.37 -37.44 19.50
N LYS A 137 -23.21 -38.09 19.34
CA LYS A 137 -22.63 -38.97 20.36
C LYS A 137 -22.24 -38.19 21.62
N PHE A 138 -21.58 -37.04 21.47
CA PHE A 138 -21.23 -36.16 22.58
C PHE A 138 -22.45 -35.65 23.35
N ILE A 139 -23.53 -35.26 22.65
CA ILE A 139 -24.78 -34.82 23.28
C ILE A 139 -25.42 -35.96 24.08
N GLN A 140 -25.35 -37.20 23.60
CA GLN A 140 -25.85 -38.36 24.33
C GLN A 140 -25.05 -38.61 25.62
N GLU A 141 -23.72 -38.52 25.54
CA GLU A 141 -22.82 -38.71 26.68
C GLU A 141 -23.00 -37.64 27.77
N MET A 142 -23.24 -36.38 27.37
CA MET A 142 -23.55 -35.30 28.32
C MET A 142 -24.90 -35.49 29.01
N LYS A 143 -25.94 -35.97 28.31
CA LYS A 143 -27.25 -36.23 28.91
C LYS A 143 -27.19 -37.31 29.99
N GLU A 144 -26.42 -38.37 29.76
CA GLU A 144 -26.24 -39.45 30.73
C GLU A 144 -25.43 -38.97 31.95
N THR A 145 -24.46 -38.08 31.73
CA THR A 145 -23.65 -37.47 32.79
C THR A 145 -24.48 -36.50 33.65
N ASP A 146 -25.32 -35.65 33.05
CA ASP A 146 -26.18 -34.71 33.75
C ASP A 146 -27.25 -35.43 34.61
N GLU A 147 -27.82 -36.54 34.14
CA GLU A 147 -28.74 -37.35 34.95
C GLU A 147 -28.06 -37.94 36.20
N GLU A 148 -26.79 -38.36 36.07
CA GLU A 148 -26.01 -38.88 37.20
C GLU A 148 -25.61 -37.78 38.20
N PHE A 149 -25.29 -36.58 37.70
CA PHE A 149 -24.99 -35.41 38.53
C PHE A 149 -26.23 -34.84 39.23
N ILE A 150 -27.39 -34.77 38.58
CA ILE A 150 -28.66 -34.34 39.19
C ILE A 150 -29.06 -35.30 40.31
N LYS A 151 -28.84 -36.61 40.13
CA LYS A 151 -29.09 -37.61 41.17
C LYS A 151 -28.17 -37.43 42.38
N LYS A 152 -26.90 -37.07 42.17
CA LYS A 152 -25.95 -36.75 43.25
C LYS A 152 -26.22 -35.39 43.92
N MET A 153 -26.75 -34.38 43.21
CA MET A 153 -27.13 -33.09 43.80
C MET A 153 -28.40 -33.17 44.66
N ASN A 154 -29.39 -33.98 44.28
CA ASN A 154 -30.60 -34.20 45.07
C ASN A 154 -30.35 -34.90 46.43
N GLU A 155 -29.15 -35.45 46.66
CA GLU A 155 -28.75 -36.04 47.95
C GLU A 155 -28.10 -35.03 48.92
N ILE A 156 -27.84 -33.77 48.51
CA ILE A 156 -27.02 -32.81 49.30
C ILE A 156 -27.84 -31.67 49.96
N ASP A 157 -29.14 -31.52 49.70
CA ASP A 157 -29.96 -30.43 50.26
C ASP A 157 -30.48 -30.66 51.70
N GLN A 158 -29.54 -30.78 52.66
CA GLN A 158 -29.80 -30.44 54.07
C GLN A 158 -28.64 -29.63 54.70
N LYS A 159 -28.47 -28.35 54.34
CA LYS A 159 -28.22 -27.25 55.32
C LYS A 159 -28.23 -25.86 54.67
N PRO A 160 -28.83 -24.82 55.30
CA PRO A 160 -29.02 -23.54 54.65
C PRO A 160 -27.89 -22.53 54.92
N ASN A 161 -27.68 -21.69 53.89
CA ASN A 161 -27.40 -20.24 53.90
C ASN A 161 -26.05 -19.75 54.46
N THR A 162 -25.33 -18.92 53.68
CA THR A 162 -24.90 -17.56 54.06
C THR A 162 -24.26 -16.84 52.86
N THR A 163 -24.94 -15.79 52.42
CA THR A 163 -24.49 -14.46 51.94
C THR A 163 -22.98 -14.20 51.73
N GLU A 164 -22.56 -13.82 50.50
CA GLU A 164 -21.86 -12.54 50.28
C GLU A 164 -21.83 -12.10 48.78
N LYS A 165 -22.73 -11.16 48.51
CA LYS A 165 -22.65 -9.93 47.70
C LYS A 165 -21.33 -9.57 46.93
N VAL A 166 -21.54 -9.24 45.64
CA VAL A 166 -20.87 -8.23 44.74
C VAL A 166 -19.39 -8.50 44.38
N ILE A 167 -18.89 -8.51 43.13
CA ILE A 167 -19.17 -7.72 41.91
C ILE A 167 -18.84 -8.57 40.65
N GLU A 168 -19.69 -8.45 39.63
CA GLU A 168 -19.62 -9.05 38.29
C GLU A 168 -18.81 -8.18 37.27
N PRO A 169 -18.45 -8.66 36.05
CA PRO A 169 -17.06 -8.90 35.67
C PRO A 169 -16.63 -8.15 34.38
N PRO A 170 -16.14 -8.78 33.28
CA PRO A 170 -14.74 -8.93 32.89
C PRO A 170 -14.44 -8.34 31.50
N VAL A 171 -13.16 -8.14 31.14
CA VAL A 171 -12.78 -8.26 29.72
C VAL A 171 -11.48 -9.05 29.60
N GLU A 172 -11.68 -10.30 29.21
CA GLU A 172 -10.67 -11.30 28.89
C GLU A 172 -9.76 -10.83 27.74
N THR A 173 -8.47 -10.78 28.04
CA THR A 173 -7.40 -10.83 27.04
C THR A 173 -7.38 -12.22 26.39
N LYS A 174 -7.79 -12.30 25.11
CA LYS A 174 -7.38 -13.41 24.23
C LYS A 174 -5.91 -13.23 23.88
N LYS A 175 -5.05 -14.03 24.51
CA LYS A 175 -3.65 -14.23 24.10
C LYS A 175 -3.68 -15.12 22.86
N ASN A 176 -3.35 -14.55 21.70
CA ASN A 176 -2.89 -15.35 20.57
C ASN A 176 -1.40 -15.61 20.78
N GLU A 177 -1.02 -16.89 20.68
CA GLU A 177 0.35 -17.40 20.71
C GLU A 177 1.27 -16.59 19.79
N ILE A 178 2.43 -16.20 20.29
CA ILE A 178 3.45 -15.47 19.53
C ILE A 178 4.46 -16.50 19.05
N ASP A 179 4.51 -16.66 17.73
CA ASP A 179 5.56 -17.34 16.97
C ASP A 179 6.98 -16.87 17.39
N PRO A 180 8.02 -17.68 17.18
CA PRO A 180 9.34 -17.50 17.78
C PRO A 180 9.91 -16.08 17.64
N LEU A 181 10.37 -15.56 18.77
CA LEU A 181 10.95 -14.25 19.01
C LEU A 181 12.10 -13.95 18.03
N MET A 182 11.80 -13.31 16.89
CA MET A 182 12.84 -12.95 15.93
C MET A 182 13.66 -11.78 16.49
N SER A 183 14.93 -12.01 16.80
CA SER A 183 15.87 -10.97 17.22
C SER A 183 16.46 -10.27 16.00
N ILE A 184 16.65 -8.96 16.11
CA ILE A 184 17.27 -8.12 15.08
C ILE A 184 18.51 -7.49 15.70
N THR A 185 19.65 -7.56 15.00
CA THR A 185 20.90 -6.91 15.43
C THR A 185 21.09 -5.58 14.69
N ILE A 186 21.27 -4.50 15.43
CA ILE A 186 21.52 -3.16 14.89
C ILE A 186 22.93 -3.06 14.32
N THR A 187 23.06 -2.60 13.06
CA THR A 187 24.35 -2.49 12.36
C THR A 187 24.89 -1.06 12.29
N VAL A 188 24.10 -0.08 12.73
CA VAL A 188 24.43 1.35 12.67
C VAL A 188 24.51 1.93 14.06
N ASP A 189 25.55 2.70 14.32
CA ASP A 189 25.73 3.39 15.59
C ASP A 189 24.73 4.55 15.76
N ASN A 190 24.24 4.73 16.98
CA ASN A 190 23.31 5.79 17.37
C ASN A 190 21.99 5.82 16.54
N LEU A 191 21.44 4.63 16.25
CA LEU A 191 20.20 4.45 15.51
C LEU A 191 18.99 4.95 16.31
N ARG A 192 18.10 5.72 15.68
CA ARG A 192 16.93 6.30 16.38
C ARG A 192 15.69 5.43 16.21
N ALA A 193 15.19 4.88 17.30
CA ALA A 193 13.86 4.30 17.38
C ALA A 193 12.81 5.42 17.47
N ARG A 194 11.71 5.28 16.74
CA ARG A 194 10.71 6.35 16.58
C ARG A 194 9.29 5.88 16.86
N VAL A 195 8.40 6.82 17.22
CA VAL A 195 6.98 6.54 17.49
C VAL A 195 6.20 6.08 16.27
N SER A 196 6.62 6.49 15.07
CA SER A 196 5.97 6.14 13.80
C SER A 196 7.01 5.93 12.69
N PRO A 197 6.65 5.21 11.60
CA PRO A 197 7.57 4.86 10.51
C PRO A 197 7.85 6.07 9.60
N SER A 198 8.54 7.08 10.13
CA SER A 198 8.90 8.30 9.41
C SER A 198 10.20 8.91 9.94
N LEU A 199 10.99 9.50 9.05
CA LEU A 199 12.23 10.19 9.40
C LEU A 199 12.01 11.45 10.27
N THR A 200 10.80 12.02 10.24
CA THR A 200 10.44 13.21 11.01
C THR A 200 9.72 12.90 12.32
N ALA A 201 9.37 11.63 12.57
CA ALA A 201 8.66 11.21 13.77
C ALA A 201 9.46 11.45 15.06
N GLU A 202 8.76 11.65 16.17
CA GLU A 202 9.37 11.80 17.50
C GLU A 202 10.26 10.60 17.84
N LYS A 203 11.42 10.90 18.43
CA LYS A 203 12.42 9.91 18.80
C LYS A 203 12.07 9.36 20.17
N ILE A 204 12.03 8.05 20.29
CA ILE A 204 11.81 7.36 21.56
C ILE A 204 13.15 7.15 22.24
N GLU A 205 14.10 6.55 21.52
CA GLU A 205 15.35 6.06 22.08
C GLU A 205 16.42 5.97 20.99
N ASN A 206 17.68 6.04 21.40
CA ASN A 206 18.82 5.81 20.52
C ASN A 206 19.45 4.46 20.87
N LEU A 207 19.71 3.65 19.85
CA LEU A 207 20.25 2.30 19.93
C LEU A 207 21.70 2.31 19.46
N GLU A 208 22.57 1.65 20.21
CA GLU A 208 23.97 1.49 19.87
C GLU A 208 24.17 0.35 18.85
N ILE A 209 25.32 0.35 18.18
CA ILE A 209 25.69 -0.75 17.29
C ILE A 209 25.76 -2.09 18.04
N ASN A 210 25.37 -3.19 17.37
CA ASN A 210 25.24 -4.54 17.93
C ASN A 210 24.21 -4.68 19.06
N THR A 211 23.34 -3.70 19.26
CA THR A 211 22.18 -3.86 20.14
C THR A 211 21.22 -4.88 19.53
N GLU A 212 20.79 -5.86 20.31
CA GLU A 212 19.72 -6.79 19.93
C GLU A 212 18.36 -6.21 20.32
N VAL A 213 17.43 -6.24 19.39
CA VAL A 213 16.04 -5.79 19.58
C VAL A 213 15.06 -6.86 19.16
N GLU A 214 13.93 -6.94 19.84
CA GLU A 214 12.88 -7.91 19.56
C GLU A 214 11.99 -7.40 18.42
N TYR A 215 11.85 -8.18 17.35
CA TYR A 215 10.96 -7.87 16.24
C TYR A 215 9.52 -8.27 16.57
N LEU A 216 8.58 -7.33 16.41
CA LEU A 216 7.17 -7.55 16.74
C LEU A 216 6.32 -7.99 15.54
N GLY A 217 6.92 -8.50 14.47
CA GLY A 217 6.21 -9.03 13.30
C GLY A 217 5.52 -8.00 12.41
N MET A 218 5.69 -6.70 12.68
CA MET A 218 5.03 -5.61 11.94
C MET A 218 6.04 -4.81 11.11
N ARG A 219 5.68 -4.54 9.85
CA ARG A 219 6.41 -3.63 8.95
C ARG A 219 5.51 -2.50 8.42
N SER A 220 6.09 -1.39 7.98
CA SER A 220 5.34 -0.32 7.30
C SER A 220 4.86 -0.77 5.91
N ASN A 221 3.80 -0.13 5.43
CA ASN A 221 3.30 -0.34 4.05
C ASN A 221 4.10 0.46 3.02
N GLU A 222 4.71 1.57 3.46
CA GLU A 222 5.48 2.48 2.63
C GLU A 222 6.97 2.37 2.97
N GLU A 223 7.80 2.51 1.94
CA GLU A 223 9.24 2.63 2.07
C GLU A 223 9.63 4.09 2.25
N THR A 224 10.80 4.31 2.86
CA THR A 224 11.41 5.63 2.92
C THR A 224 12.80 5.58 2.32
N GLU A 225 13.11 6.59 1.51
CA GLU A 225 14.45 6.75 0.94
C GLU A 225 15.34 7.52 1.91
N VAL A 226 16.51 6.96 2.20
CA VAL A 226 17.58 7.60 2.97
C VAL A 226 18.87 7.62 2.18
N GLU A 227 19.64 8.70 2.29
CA GLU A 227 20.95 8.82 1.64
C GLU A 227 22.05 8.52 2.65
N ILE A 228 22.83 7.46 2.41
CA ILE A 228 23.95 7.02 3.25
C ILE A 228 25.19 6.96 2.38
N LYS A 229 26.23 7.75 2.73
CA LYS A 229 27.51 7.81 1.99
C LYS A 229 27.36 8.13 0.48
N GLY A 230 26.32 8.87 0.09
CA GLY A 230 26.02 9.23 -1.30
C GLY A 230 25.22 8.18 -2.07
N GLU A 231 24.85 7.08 -1.42
CA GLU A 231 23.94 6.07 -1.99
C GLU A 231 22.54 6.24 -1.40
N LYS A 232 21.54 6.21 -2.28
CA LYS A 232 20.13 6.29 -1.92
C LYS A 232 19.60 4.88 -1.66
N ILE A 233 19.15 4.63 -0.45
CA ILE A 233 18.65 3.34 0.02
C ILE A 233 17.18 3.52 0.41
N SER A 234 16.29 2.83 -0.30
CA SER A 234 14.87 2.75 0.04
C SER A 234 14.61 1.49 0.86
N ALA A 235 13.97 1.61 2.03
CA ALA A 235 13.59 0.44 2.82
C ALA A 235 12.32 0.67 3.65
N TYR A 236 11.70 -0.42 4.07
CA TYR A 236 10.57 -0.41 5.00
C TYR A 236 11.01 -0.10 6.44
N TRP A 237 10.04 0.25 7.27
CA TRP A 237 10.21 0.36 8.71
C TRP A 237 9.72 -0.89 9.41
N TYR A 238 10.36 -1.24 10.52
CA TYR A 238 10.09 -2.44 11.29
C TYR A 238 9.79 -2.06 12.72
N LYS A 239 8.71 -2.63 13.26
CA LYS A 239 8.30 -2.39 14.65
C LYS A 239 9.06 -3.34 15.57
N ILE A 240 9.73 -2.75 16.54
CA ILE A 240 10.62 -3.44 17.46
C ILE A 240 10.29 -3.08 18.91
N LYS A 241 10.76 -3.93 19.82
CA LYS A 241 10.85 -3.63 21.24
C LYS A 241 12.32 -3.55 21.64
N THR A 242 12.67 -2.42 22.23
CA THR A 242 14.02 -2.10 22.70
C THR A 242 14.36 -2.85 24.00
N PRO A 243 15.64 -2.97 24.38
CA PRO A 243 16.05 -3.55 25.68
C PRO A 243 15.42 -2.82 26.87
N SER A 244 15.18 -1.51 26.72
CA SER A 244 14.50 -0.66 27.71
C SER A 244 12.99 -0.93 27.83
N GLY A 245 12.43 -1.81 26.98
CA GLY A 245 11.01 -2.17 26.98
C GLY A 245 10.12 -1.24 26.14
N ASN A 246 10.69 -0.20 25.52
CA ASN A 246 9.95 0.72 24.66
C ASN A 246 9.66 0.10 23.29
N ILE A 247 8.47 0.34 22.76
CA ILE A 247 8.05 -0.12 21.43
C ILE A 247 8.18 1.03 20.43
N GLY A 248 8.92 0.80 19.35
CA GLY A 248 9.20 1.82 18.34
C GLY A 248 9.42 1.25 16.95
N TRP A 249 9.69 2.14 16.01
CA TRP A 249 9.97 1.84 14.61
C TRP A 249 11.42 2.17 14.27
N ILE A 250 12.08 1.26 13.56
CA ILE A 250 13.42 1.44 13.01
C ILE A 250 13.42 1.24 11.50
N HIS A 251 14.35 1.89 10.80
CA HIS A 251 14.46 1.82 9.35
C HIS A 251 15.23 0.56 8.91
N GLY A 252 14.78 -0.08 7.83
CA GLY A 252 15.28 -1.36 7.33
C GLY A 252 16.74 -1.40 6.88
N CYS A 253 17.35 -0.24 6.60
CA CYS A 253 18.76 -0.19 6.22
C CYS A 253 19.74 -0.31 7.40
N CYS A 254 19.24 -0.27 8.65
CA CYS A 254 20.09 -0.12 9.84
C CYS A 254 20.25 -1.40 10.66
N PHE A 255 19.84 -2.55 10.13
CA PHE A 255 19.91 -3.82 10.87
C PHE A 255 20.05 -5.03 9.94
N THR A 256 20.48 -6.15 10.51
CA THR A 256 20.48 -7.47 9.86
C THR A 256 19.65 -8.43 10.68
N GLN A 257 18.83 -9.25 10.01
CA GLN A 257 18.09 -10.33 10.66
C GLN A 257 19.04 -11.50 10.91
N THR A 258 19.13 -11.91 12.18
CA THR A 258 19.79 -13.14 12.59
C THR A 258 18.72 -14.22 12.74
N TYR A 259 18.85 -15.30 11.97
CA TYR A 259 18.09 -16.52 12.21
C TYR A 259 18.94 -17.38 13.14
N ASP A 260 18.57 -17.47 14.41
CA ASP A 260 19.13 -18.46 15.33
C ASP A 260 18.50 -19.84 15.12
#